data_AF-A0A970JE85-F1
#
_entry.id   AF-A0A970JE85-F1
#
_cell.length_a   1.000
_cell.length_b   1.000
_cell.length_c   1.000
_cell.angle_alpha   90.00
_cell.angle_beta   90.00
_cell.angle_gamma   90.00
#
_symmetry.space_group_name_H-M   'P 1'
#
loop_
_entity.id
_entity.type
_entity.pdbx_description
1 polymer ?
#
loop_
_entity_poly.entity_id
_entity_poly.type
_entity_poly.pdbx_seq_one_letter_code
_entity_poly.pdbx_strand_id
1 'polypeptide(L)' 'MKFEIKDAFYKDGEKIRIFSGAIHYFRVMPQYWEDSLKKLKACGFNTVETYIPWNVHEPREG' A
#
# COMPACT_ATOMS: atom_id res chain seq x y z
N MET A 1 -15.04 9.13 3.17
CA MET A 1 -13.58 9.12 3.39
C MET A 1 -12.96 10.18 2.50
N LYS A 2 -12.36 11.23 3.08
CA LYS A 2 -11.72 12.33 2.34
C LYS A 2 -10.24 12.37 2.69
N PHE A 3 -9.38 12.46 1.67
CA PHE A 3 -7.94 12.65 1.84
C PHE A 3 -7.54 13.98 1.23
N GLU A 4 -6.81 14.81 1.98
CA GLU A 4 -6.41 16.15 1.56
C GLU A 4 -4.90 16.34 1.75
N ILE A 5 -4.29 17.07 0.83
CA ILE A 5 -2.88 17.46 0.86
C ILE A 5 -2.83 18.98 1.00
N LYS A 6 -2.25 19.48 2.10
CA LYS A 6 -2.08 20.92 2.39
C LYS A 6 -0.63 21.16 2.84
N ASP A 7 -0.42 21.72 4.03
CA ASP A 7 0.87 21.73 4.74
C ASP A 7 1.29 20.33 5.23
N ALA A 8 0.31 19.43 5.38
CA ALA A 8 0.48 18.03 5.76
C ALA A 8 -0.60 17.17 5.10
N PHE A 9 -0.58 15.87 5.40
CA PHE A 9 -1.63 14.94 4.99
C PHE A 9 -2.78 14.96 6.00
N TYR A 10 -4.00 15.00 5.49
CA TYR A 10 -5.21 14.94 6.30
C TYR A 10 -6.11 13.81 5.82
N LYS A 11 -6.61 13.00 6.77
CA LYS A 11 -7.62 11.97 6.51
C LYS A 11 -8.84 12.28 7.37
N ASP A 12 -9.99 12.50 6.72
CA ASP A 12 -11.26 12.83 7.37
C ASP A 12 -11.16 14.04 8.32
N GLY A 13 -10.37 15.04 7.93
CA GLY A 13 -10.15 16.27 8.69
C GLY A 13 -9.02 16.21 9.74
N GLU A 14 -8.51 15.02 10.06
CA GLU A 14 -7.42 14.86 11.01
C GLU A 14 -6.06 14.80 10.33
N LYS A 15 -5.07 15.49 10.91
CA LYS A 15 -3.68 15.47 10.43
C LYS A 15 -3.07 14.10 10.70
N ILE A 16 -2.55 13.46 9.65
CA ILE A 16 -1.90 12.16 9.75
C ILE A 16 -0.47 12.22 9.25
N ARG A 17 0.36 11.28 9.73
CA ARG A 17 1.66 10.96 9.16
C ARG A 17 1.57 9.60 8.48
N ILE A 18 1.95 9.54 7.20
CA ILE A 18 1.99 8.29 6.45
C ILE A 18 3.25 7.52 6.86
N PHE A 19 3.05 6.34 7.43
CA PHE A 19 4.10 5.35 7.65
C PHE A 19 3.82 4.20 6.69
N SER A 20 4.49 4.24 5.54
CA SER A 20 4.27 3.32 4.42
C SER A 20 5.37 2.27 4.33
N GLY A 21 4.98 1.02 4.06
CA GLY A 21 5.91 -0.07 3.74
C GLY A 21 5.54 -0.73 2.41
N ALA A 22 6.55 -1.04 1.60
CA ALA A 22 6.37 -1.62 0.28
C ALA A 22 6.10 -3.13 0.37
N ILE A 23 4.99 -3.60 -0.20
CA ILE A 23 4.68 -5.02 -0.40
C ILE A 23 4.20 -5.18 -1.83
N HIS A 24 5.09 -5.63 -2.72
CA HIS A 24 4.76 -5.90 -4.10
C HIS A 24 3.98 -7.22 -4.20
N TYR A 25 2.64 -7.15 -4.29
CA TYR A 25 1.77 -8.35 -4.27
C TYR A 25 2.17 -9.39 -5.33
N PHE A 26 2.64 -8.95 -6.50
CA PHE A 26 3.09 -9.78 -7.61
C PHE A 26 4.43 -10.50 -7.36
N ARG A 27 5.11 -10.22 -6.25
CA ARG A 27 6.34 -10.92 -5.79
C ARG A 27 6.10 -11.77 -4.54
N VAL A 28 4.87 -11.82 -4.03
CA VAL A 28 4.51 -12.58 -2.83
C VAL A 28 3.39 -13.54 -3.19
N MET A 29 3.50 -14.82 -2.81
CA MET A 29 2.42 -15.77 -3.08
C MET A 29 1.12 -15.32 -2.38
N PRO A 30 -0.05 -15.42 -3.03
CA PRO A 30 -1.31 -14.91 -2.49
C PRO A 30 -1.64 -15.38 -1.06
N GLN A 31 -1.31 -16.64 -0.72
CA GLN A 31 -1.55 -17.16 0.63
C GLN A 31 -0.75 -16.44 1.74
N TYR A 32 0.28 -15.66 1.40
CA TYR A 32 1.11 -14.92 2.35
C TYR A 32 0.79 -13.43 2.43
N TRP A 33 -0.14 -12.92 1.61
CA TRP A 33 -0.47 -11.49 1.62
C TRP A 33 -1.03 -11.04 2.97
N GLU A 34 -1.98 -11.80 3.53
CA GLU A 34 -2.59 -11.46 4.81
C GLU A 34 -1.57 -11.43 5.94
N ASP A 35 -0.71 -12.45 6.02
CA ASP A 35 0.38 -12.51 7.01
C ASP A 35 1.35 -11.34 6.85
N SER A 36 1.74 -11.01 5.62
CA SER A 36 2.63 -9.88 5.33
C SER A 36 2.02 -8.54 5.75
N LEU A 37 0.73 -8.33 5.47
CA LEU A 37 0.01 -7.11 5.86
C LEU A 37 -0.19 -7.02 7.38
N LYS A 38 -0.47 -8.16 8.05
CA LYS A 38 -0.56 -8.23 9.51
C LYS A 38 0.76 -7.88 10.17
N LYS A 39 1.88 -8.39 9.64
CA LYS A 39 3.23 -8.05 10.12
C LYS A 39 3.56 -6.58 9.90
N LEU A 40 3.26 -6.03 8.72
CA LEU A 40 3.43 -4.60 8.43
C LEU A 40 2.65 -3.74 9.44
N LYS A 41 1.39 -4.10 9.70
CA LYS A 41 0.55 -3.43 10.70
C LYS A 41 1.12 -3.55 12.13
N ALA A 42 1.64 -4.72 12.50
CA ALA A 42 2.25 -4.96 13.81
C ALA A 42 3.53 -4.13 14.02
N CYS A 43 4.26 -3.80 12.94
CA CYS A 43 5.38 -2.86 12.98
C CYS A 43 4.96 -1.38 13.14
N GLY A 44 3.66 -1.08 13.28
CA GLY A 44 3.15 0.28 13.48
C GLY A 44 2.87 1.07 12.20
N PHE A 45 3.02 0.43 11.03
CA PHE A 45 2.71 1.08 9.76
C PHE A 45 1.20 1.24 9.58
N ASN A 46 0.81 2.27 8.83
CA ASN A 46 -0.60 2.58 8.56
C ASN A 46 -0.96 2.54 7.07
N THR A 47 0.04 2.35 6.21
CA THR A 47 -0.12 2.34 4.76
C THR A 47 0.75 1.23 4.17
N VAL A 48 0.23 0.56 3.15
CA VAL A 48 1.00 -0.32 2.28
C VAL A 48 1.16 0.35 0.93
N GLU A 49 2.34 0.23 0.32
CA GLU A 49 2.61 0.69 -1.04
C GLU A 49 2.95 -0.50 -1.95
N THR A 50 2.50 -0.43 -3.20
CA THR A 50 2.82 -1.44 -4.21
C THR A 50 2.80 -0.81 -5.60
N TYR A 51 3.76 -1.23 -6.42
CA TYR A 51 3.62 -1.08 -7.87
C TYR A 51 2.51 -1.96 -8.44
N ILE A 52 2.07 -1.58 -9.63
CA ILE A 52 1.29 -2.43 -10.54
C ILE A 52 2.17 -2.69 -11.77
N PRO A 53 2.76 -3.88 -11.90
CA PRO A 53 3.70 -4.18 -12.98
C PRO A 53 2.93 -4.47 -14.26
N TRP A 54 2.92 -3.49 -15.17
CA TRP A 54 2.17 -3.59 -16.43
C TRP A 54 2.50 -4.90 -17.18
N ASN A 55 3.77 -5.26 -17.33
CA ASN A 55 4.20 -6.49 -18.00
C ASN A 55 3.67 -7.82 -17.41
N VAL A 56 3.20 -7.83 -16.16
CA VAL A 56 2.53 -9.01 -15.56
C VAL A 56 1.06 -9.05 -15.92
N HIS A 57 0.42 -7.88 -16.01
CA HIS A 57 -1.01 -7.74 -16.35
C HIS A 57 -1.27 -7.77 -17.85
N GLU A 58 -0.34 -7.26 -18.65
CA GLU A 58 -0.33 -7.28 -20.11
C GLU A 58 1.00 -7.91 -20.58
N PRO A 59 1.14 -9.25 -20.52
CA PRO A 59 2.36 -9.93 -20.93
C PRO A 59 2.57 -9.93 -22.47
N ARG A 60 1.53 -9.59 -23.22
CA ARG A 60 1.49 -9.39 -24.67
C ARG A 60 0.56 -8.21 -24.93
N GLU A 61 0.82 -7.46 -25.99
CA GLU A 61 0.00 -6.31 -26.40
C GLU A 61 -1.49 -6.66 -26.53
N GLY A 62 -2.36 -5.86 -25.90
CA GLY A 62 -3.83 -5.96 -25.95
C GLY A 62 -4.47 -6.69 -24.77
#